data_AF-A0A4Y3VR54-F1
#
_entry.id   AF-A0A4Y3VR54-F1
#
_cell.length_a   1.000
_cell.length_b   1.000
_cell.length_c   1.000
_cell.angle_alpha   90.00
_cell.angle_beta   90.00
_cell.angle_gamma   90.00
#
_symmetry.space_group_name_H-M   'P 1'
#
loop_
_entity.id
_entity.type
_entity.pdbx_description
1 polymer ?
#
loop_
_entity_poly.entity_id
_entity_poly.type
_entity_poly.pdbx_seq_one_letter_code
_entity_poly.pdbx_strand_id
1 'polypeptide(L)'
;MRFFKRRSVGANSEGTAADAGQFECSFCGNGGGESPLTELLDTAYGKPHGYYCGSCEELYSQLQSRLTYTRTPGHRPWLVPDPGTEHVVKAARDPFDAVQAVVGGLEEEIAEVPRAAARIAALKLGVWGAGKVTPCASLAEALAEVSRTIAEDLAKHYEQLQEYFEGRDYSVRTVSLFGRGCGVLLQRVTRTEGSWIEQHCFLFDTDHSIHRYTSYDR
;
A
#
# COMPACT_ATOMS: atom_id res chain seq x y z
N MET A 1 -6.71 11.16 26.70
CA MET A 1 -6.54 12.24 25.70
C MET A 1 -7.41 11.90 24.50
N ARG A 2 -8.24 12.86 24.07
CA ARG A 2 -9.40 12.70 23.18
C ARG A 2 -8.96 12.60 21.71
N PHE A 3 -9.15 11.44 21.09
CA PHE A 3 -9.00 11.23 19.64
C PHE A 3 -10.36 11.03 18.98
N PHE A 4 -11.32 11.90 19.31
CA PHE A 4 -12.68 11.83 18.80
C PHE A 4 -12.95 13.06 17.95
N LYS A 5 -13.10 12.87 16.63
CA LYS A 5 -13.73 13.91 15.81
C LYS A 5 -15.23 13.77 16.03
N ARG A 6 -15.73 14.49 17.04
CA ARG A 6 -17.16 14.63 17.28
C ARG A 6 -17.77 15.25 16.02
N ARG A 7 -18.91 14.72 15.56
CA ARG A 7 -19.74 15.38 14.54
C ARG A 7 -19.81 16.87 14.88
N SER A 8 -19.49 17.76 13.92
CA SER A 8 -19.74 19.19 14.07
C SER A 8 -21.24 19.42 14.01
N VAL A 9 -21.94 19.16 15.12
CA VAL A 9 -23.34 19.51 15.30
C VAL A 9 -23.35 21.02 15.53
N GLY A 10 -23.86 21.79 14.56
CA GLY A 10 -24.17 23.20 14.77
C GLY A 10 -25.05 23.32 16.01
N ALA A 11 -24.65 24.19 16.94
CA ALA A 11 -25.35 24.38 18.21
C ALA A 11 -26.83 24.70 17.96
N ASN A 12 -27.73 23.76 18.26
CA ASN A 12 -29.13 23.94 18.66
C ASN A 12 -29.86 22.59 18.67
N SER A 13 -29.82 21.85 19.78
CA SER A 13 -30.92 20.97 20.21
C SER A 13 -30.58 20.30 21.55
N GLU A 14 -31.30 20.66 22.60
CA GLU A 14 -31.41 19.90 23.85
C GLU A 14 -32.21 18.60 23.62
N GLY A 15 -31.81 17.49 24.22
CA GLY A 15 -32.62 16.27 24.25
C GLY A 15 -31.83 14.97 24.46
N THR A 16 -32.10 14.30 25.57
CA THR A 16 -31.58 12.99 26.00
C THR A 16 -32.10 11.82 25.14
N ALA A 17 -31.21 10.99 24.58
CA ALA A 17 -31.27 9.51 24.43
C ALA A 17 -30.30 9.02 23.32
N ALA A 18 -29.59 7.93 23.60
CA ALA A 18 -28.73 7.14 22.72
C ALA A 18 -27.39 7.77 22.26
N ASP A 19 -26.31 7.35 22.93
CA ASP A 19 -24.90 7.63 22.61
C ASP A 19 -24.41 6.97 21.30
N ALA A 20 -25.32 6.41 20.49
CA ALA A 20 -25.05 5.68 19.26
C ALA A 20 -24.77 6.58 18.04
N GLY A 21 -24.83 7.91 18.19
CA GLY A 21 -24.73 8.88 17.08
C GLY A 21 -23.49 9.79 17.05
N GLN A 22 -22.46 9.55 17.88
CA GLN A 22 -21.33 10.48 18.06
C GLN A 22 -20.07 10.18 17.24
N PHE A 23 -19.99 9.04 16.55
CA PHE A 23 -18.74 8.58 15.92
C PHE A 23 -18.91 8.44 14.41
N GLU A 24 -17.89 8.82 13.64
CA GLU A 24 -17.84 8.62 12.19
C GLU A 24 -16.72 7.64 11.84
N CYS A 25 -16.95 6.84 10.81
CA CYS A 25 -15.91 5.98 10.27
C CYS A 25 -14.76 6.84 9.74
N SER A 26 -13.53 6.57 10.20
CA SER A 26 -12.33 7.31 9.78
C SER A 26 -11.99 7.14 8.28
N PHE A 27 -12.62 6.16 7.62
CA PHE A 27 -12.31 5.73 6.26
C PHE A 27 -13.33 6.21 5.23
N CYS A 28 -14.62 6.04 5.49
CA CYS A 28 -15.69 6.48 4.58
C CYS A 28 -16.41 7.75 5.05
N GLY A 29 -16.16 8.24 6.27
CA GLY A 29 -16.84 9.42 6.82
C GLY A 29 -18.31 9.19 7.18
N ASN A 30 -18.86 8.00 6.93
CA ASN A 30 -20.22 7.69 7.34
C ASN A 30 -20.31 7.68 8.87
N GLY A 31 -21.23 8.48 9.39
CA GLY A 31 -21.60 8.48 10.80
C GLY A 31 -22.07 7.07 11.19
N GLY A 32 -21.56 6.55 12.29
CA GLY A 32 -22.14 5.39 12.94
C GLY A 32 -23.60 5.68 13.23
N GLY A 33 -24.49 5.10 12.43
CA GLY A 33 -25.77 4.63 12.95
C GLY A 33 -25.51 3.43 13.87
N GLU A 34 -26.52 2.62 14.16
CA GLU A 34 -26.46 1.43 15.04
C GLU A 34 -25.36 0.39 14.71
N SER A 35 -24.61 0.56 13.61
CA SER A 35 -23.50 -0.31 13.25
C SER A 35 -22.29 -0.10 14.18
N PRO A 36 -21.79 -1.14 14.84
CA PRO A 36 -20.60 -1.05 15.68
C PRO A 36 -19.39 -0.63 14.83
N LEU A 37 -18.54 0.21 15.42
CA LEU A 37 -17.25 0.55 14.85
C LEU A 37 -16.18 -0.38 15.40
N THR A 38 -15.35 -0.91 14.52
CA THR A 38 -14.21 -1.76 14.86
C THR A 38 -12.96 -0.92 15.04
N GLU A 39 -12.29 -1.09 16.17
CA GLU A 39 -11.01 -0.43 16.46
C GLU A 39 -9.90 -1.02 15.58
N LEU A 40 -9.08 -0.14 15.00
CA LEU A 40 -7.89 -0.54 14.28
C LEU A 40 -6.66 -0.27 15.14
N LEU A 41 -6.14 -1.35 15.74
CA LEU A 41 -4.94 -1.30 16.57
C LEU A 41 -3.68 -1.22 15.71
N ASP A 42 -2.82 -0.25 16.02
CA ASP A 42 -1.44 -0.25 15.55
C ASP A 42 -0.63 -1.23 16.39
N THR A 43 -0.29 -2.38 15.81
CA THR A 43 0.49 -3.42 16.49
C THR A 43 1.92 -2.98 16.82
N ALA A 44 2.44 -1.93 16.17
CA ALA A 44 3.79 -1.42 16.43
C ALA A 44 3.85 -0.45 17.63
N TYR A 45 2.76 0.25 17.94
CA TYR A 45 2.73 1.26 19.01
C TYR A 45 1.66 1.04 20.08
N GLY A 46 0.83 0.00 19.95
CA GLY A 46 -0.20 -0.37 20.93
C GLY A 46 -1.29 0.69 21.10
N LYS A 47 -1.55 1.51 20.07
CA LYS A 47 -2.55 2.58 20.10
C LYS A 47 -3.53 2.45 18.93
N PRO A 48 -4.83 2.78 19.12
CA PRO A 48 -5.77 2.88 18.01
C PRO A 48 -5.33 3.91 16.99
N HIS A 49 -5.25 3.50 15.73
CA HIS A 49 -4.98 4.37 14.59
C HIS A 49 -6.27 4.87 13.91
N GLY A 50 -7.42 4.33 14.28
CA GLY A 50 -8.72 4.77 13.79
C GLY A 50 -9.82 3.75 14.01
N TYR A 51 -11.00 4.05 13.46
CA TYR A 51 -12.18 3.19 13.54
C TYR A 51 -12.81 3.01 12.16
N TYR A 52 -13.20 1.78 11.83
CA TYR A 52 -13.91 1.46 10.60
C TYR A 52 -15.28 0.84 10.88
N CYS A 53 -16.27 1.12 10.04
CA CYS A 53 -17.58 0.50 10.13
C CYS A 53 -17.61 -0.87 9.44
N GLY A 54 -18.65 -1.65 9.70
CA GLY A 54 -18.84 -2.98 9.08
C GLY A 54 -18.81 -2.95 7.54
N SER A 55 -19.35 -1.91 6.90
CA SER A 55 -19.26 -1.78 5.43
C SER A 55 -17.81 -1.63 4.95
N CYS A 56 -16.99 -0.85 5.65
CA CYS A 56 -15.57 -0.71 5.32
C CYS A 56 -14.79 -2.00 5.63
N GLU A 57 -15.19 -2.74 6.66
CA GLU A 57 -14.64 -4.07 6.96
C GLU A 57 -14.91 -5.05 5.84
N GLU A 58 -16.13 -5.05 5.30
CA GLU A 58 -16.52 -5.91 4.18
C GLU A 58 -15.70 -5.60 2.92
N LEU A 59 -15.56 -4.31 2.57
CA LEU A 59 -14.70 -3.88 1.46
C LEU A 59 -13.24 -4.32 1.66
N TYR A 60 -12.71 -4.18 2.88
CA TYR A 60 -11.37 -4.66 3.19
C TYR A 60 -11.27 -6.19 3.08
N SER A 61 -12.30 -6.93 3.52
CA SER A 61 -12.30 -8.39 3.49
C SER A 61 -12.30 -8.91 2.05
N GLN A 62 -13.03 -8.24 1.16
CA GLN A 62 -12.99 -8.50 -0.28
C GLN A 62 -11.58 -8.24 -0.86
N LEU A 63 -10.95 -7.12 -0.53
CA LEU A 63 -9.57 -6.85 -0.93
C LEU A 63 -8.61 -7.92 -0.38
N GLN A 64 -8.70 -8.23 0.92
CA GLN A 64 -7.86 -9.19 1.61
C GLN A 64 -7.94 -10.58 0.96
N SER A 65 -9.11 -10.98 0.46
CA SER A 65 -9.28 -12.25 -0.25
C SER A 65 -8.49 -12.34 -1.57
N ARG A 66 -8.09 -11.21 -2.15
CA ARG A 66 -7.25 -11.14 -3.35
C ARG A 66 -5.77 -11.14 -3.02
N LEU A 67 -5.39 -10.68 -1.83
CA LEU A 67 -3.99 -10.57 -1.39
C LEU A 67 -3.42 -11.94 -1.05
N THR A 68 -2.31 -12.28 -1.69
CA THR A 68 -1.48 -13.44 -1.33
C THR A 68 -0.18 -12.96 -0.71
N TYR A 69 0.19 -13.51 0.44
CA TYR A 69 1.43 -13.16 1.12
C TYR A 69 2.05 -14.37 1.83
N THR A 70 3.37 -14.31 1.98
CA THR A 70 4.16 -15.22 2.82
C THR A 70 4.46 -14.56 4.15
N ARG A 71 4.34 -15.30 5.26
CA ARG A 71 4.65 -14.83 6.60
C ARG A 71 5.80 -15.63 7.20
N THR A 72 6.80 -14.92 7.69
CA THR A 72 7.83 -15.47 8.57
C THR A 72 7.57 -14.94 9.98
N PRO A 73 7.52 -15.79 11.03
CA PRO A 73 7.33 -15.33 12.40
C PRO A 73 8.34 -14.22 12.77
N GLY A 74 7.85 -13.11 13.32
CA GLY A 74 8.70 -11.95 13.66
C GLY A 74 8.97 -10.98 12.50
N HIS A 75 8.60 -11.32 11.26
CA HIS A 75 8.74 -10.45 10.08
C HIS A 75 7.37 -9.98 9.58
N ARG A 76 7.36 -8.89 8.81
CA ARG A 76 6.17 -8.40 8.11
C ARG A 76 5.86 -9.30 6.90
N PRO A 77 4.58 -9.41 6.50
CA PRO A 77 4.22 -10.27 5.38
C PRO A 77 4.85 -9.75 4.07
N TRP A 78 5.42 -10.66 3.30
CA TRP A 78 5.87 -10.41 1.93
C TRP A 78 4.73 -10.71 0.98
N LEU A 79 4.34 -9.77 0.13
CA LEU A 79 3.33 -10.06 -0.88
C LEU A 79 3.90 -10.90 -2.01
N VAL A 80 3.08 -11.81 -2.50
CA VAL A 80 3.42 -12.68 -3.61
C VAL A 80 3.00 -11.99 -4.91
N PRO A 81 3.86 -11.95 -5.94
CA PRO A 81 3.52 -11.41 -7.24
C PRO A 81 2.40 -12.22 -7.90
N ASP A 82 1.58 -11.55 -8.72
CA ASP A 82 0.58 -12.23 -9.52
C ASP A 82 1.28 -13.08 -10.60
N PRO A 83 0.89 -14.36 -10.76
CA PRO A 83 1.58 -15.27 -11.68
C PRO A 83 1.66 -14.73 -13.10
N GLY A 84 2.85 -14.72 -13.69
CA GLY A 84 3.08 -14.30 -15.07
C GLY A 84 3.28 -12.81 -15.30
N THR A 85 3.22 -11.99 -14.25
CA THR A 85 3.36 -10.52 -14.34
C THR A 85 4.77 -10.02 -14.00
N GLU A 86 5.72 -10.90 -13.72
CA GLU A 86 7.06 -10.54 -13.27
C GLU A 86 7.97 -10.13 -14.44
N HIS A 87 8.45 -8.90 -14.39
CA HIS A 87 9.40 -8.33 -15.34
C HIS A 87 10.69 -7.93 -14.63
N VAL A 88 11.83 -8.43 -15.12
CA VAL A 88 13.14 -8.04 -14.58
C VAL A 88 13.46 -6.61 -15.00
N VAL A 89 13.78 -5.77 -14.02
CA VAL A 89 14.28 -4.40 -14.24
C VAL A 89 15.73 -4.31 -13.77
N LYS A 90 16.55 -3.56 -14.51
CA LYS A 90 17.99 -3.41 -14.23
C LYS A 90 18.28 -2.04 -13.68
N ALA A 91 19.19 -1.99 -12.71
CA ALA A 91 19.78 -0.73 -12.29
C ALA A 91 20.61 -0.14 -13.43
N ALA A 92 20.38 1.14 -13.71
CA ALA A 92 21.03 1.91 -14.75
C ALA A 92 21.09 3.37 -14.33
N ARG A 93 21.93 4.17 -14.99
CA ARG A 93 22.04 5.61 -14.73
C ARG A 93 20.73 6.36 -14.98
N ASP A 94 19.98 5.94 -16.00
CA ASP A 94 18.68 6.50 -16.35
C ASP A 94 17.72 5.37 -16.71
N PRO A 95 17.05 4.75 -15.72
CA PRO A 95 16.20 3.58 -15.94
C PRO A 95 14.74 3.95 -16.26
N PHE A 96 14.38 5.24 -16.33
CA PHE A 96 12.98 5.66 -16.34
C PHE A 96 12.20 5.09 -17.51
N ASP A 97 12.66 5.24 -18.76
CA ASP A 97 11.93 4.75 -19.94
C ASP A 97 11.70 3.23 -19.90
N ALA A 98 12.71 2.48 -19.44
CA ALA A 98 12.61 1.02 -19.32
C ALA A 98 11.60 0.60 -18.25
N VAL A 99 11.59 1.30 -17.10
CA VAL A 99 10.61 1.07 -16.03
C VAL A 99 9.21 1.47 -16.49
N GLN A 100 9.07 2.62 -17.14
CA GLN A 100 7.78 3.12 -17.62
C GLN A 100 7.17 2.18 -18.65
N ALA A 101 7.98 1.60 -19.56
CA ALA A 101 7.52 0.60 -20.50
C ALA A 101 6.97 -0.65 -19.80
N VAL A 102 7.62 -1.11 -18.73
CA VAL A 102 7.16 -2.25 -17.94
C VAL A 102 5.89 -1.93 -17.17
N VAL A 103 5.87 -0.84 -16.39
CA VAL A 103 4.72 -0.45 -15.56
C VAL A 103 3.51 -0.10 -16.42
N GLY A 104 3.70 0.62 -17.53
CA GLY A 104 2.63 0.95 -18.47
C GLY A 104 2.07 -0.29 -19.17
N GLY A 105 2.90 -1.31 -19.42
CA GLY A 105 2.46 -2.60 -19.96
C GLY A 105 1.51 -3.37 -19.04
N LEU A 106 1.45 -3.02 -17.74
CA LEU A 106 0.58 -3.65 -16.75
C LEU A 106 -0.76 -2.91 -16.57
N GLU A 107 -0.96 -1.76 -17.24
CA GLU A 107 -2.11 -0.86 -17.00
C GLU A 107 -3.46 -1.56 -17.14
N GLU A 108 -3.64 -2.36 -18.19
CA GLU A 108 -4.92 -3.03 -18.50
C GLU A 108 -5.31 -4.11 -17.48
N GLU A 109 -4.35 -4.59 -16.69
CA GLU A 109 -4.53 -5.62 -15.67
C GLU A 109 -4.78 -5.03 -14.27
N ILE A 110 -4.73 -3.71 -14.10
CA ILE A 110 -4.95 -3.06 -12.82
C ILE A 110 -6.43 -3.09 -12.45
N ALA A 111 -6.71 -3.61 -11.26
CA ALA A 111 -8.05 -3.72 -10.69
C ALA A 111 -8.34 -2.58 -9.72
N GLU A 112 -9.59 -2.13 -9.70
CA GLU A 112 -10.05 -1.11 -8.76
C GLU A 112 -10.03 -1.62 -7.31
N VAL A 113 -9.54 -0.75 -6.42
CA VAL A 113 -9.59 -0.95 -4.97
C VAL A 113 -10.33 0.21 -4.32
N PRO A 114 -11.45 -0.03 -3.62
CA PRO A 114 -12.14 1.02 -2.89
C PRO A 114 -11.21 1.73 -1.91
N ARG A 115 -11.21 3.07 -1.89
CA ARG A 115 -10.36 3.89 -1.02
C ARG A 115 -10.40 3.49 0.45
N ALA A 116 -11.57 3.12 0.97
CA ALA A 116 -11.68 2.65 2.35
C ALA A 116 -10.89 1.34 2.58
N ALA A 117 -10.98 0.38 1.66
CA ALA A 117 -10.23 -0.88 1.73
C ALA A 117 -8.73 -0.65 1.61
N ALA A 118 -8.30 0.20 0.66
CA ALA A 118 -6.90 0.58 0.47
C ALA A 118 -6.26 1.15 1.74
N ARG A 119 -6.96 2.10 2.38
CA ARG A 119 -6.52 2.73 3.63
C ARG A 119 -6.49 1.74 4.80
N ILE A 120 -7.44 0.81 4.90
CA ILE A 120 -7.40 -0.24 5.93
C ILE A 120 -6.23 -1.20 5.66
N ALA A 121 -5.98 -1.58 4.41
CA ALA A 121 -4.88 -2.46 4.03
C ALA A 121 -3.51 -1.85 4.35
N ALA A 122 -3.31 -0.56 4.06
CA ALA A 122 -2.08 0.16 4.41
C ALA A 122 -1.76 0.09 5.92
N LEU A 123 -2.78 -0.03 6.76
CA LEU A 123 -2.61 -0.12 8.21
C LEU A 123 -2.48 -1.58 8.68
N LYS A 124 -3.34 -2.49 8.19
CA LYS A 124 -3.35 -3.92 8.59
C LYS A 124 -2.17 -4.71 8.05
N LEU A 125 -1.63 -4.36 6.89
CA LEU A 125 -0.41 -5.00 6.36
C LEU A 125 0.85 -4.57 7.12
N GLY A 126 0.72 -3.70 8.13
CA GLY A 126 1.80 -3.30 9.01
C GLY A 126 2.93 -2.73 8.19
N VAL A 127 2.75 -1.53 7.65
CA VAL A 127 3.74 -0.85 6.80
C VAL A 127 4.64 0.02 7.67
N TRP A 128 5.97 -0.06 7.53
CA TRP A 128 6.88 0.82 8.29
C TRP A 128 6.90 2.11 7.51
N GLY A 129 6.29 3.16 8.08
CA GLY A 129 6.11 4.41 7.38
C GLY A 129 5.24 4.22 6.14
N ALA A 130 3.95 3.94 6.32
CA ALA A 130 2.99 4.14 5.24
C ALA A 130 3.33 5.48 4.58
N GLY A 131 3.77 5.42 3.33
CA GLY A 131 4.14 6.64 2.61
C GLY A 131 2.95 7.59 2.70
N LYS A 132 3.20 8.90 2.74
CA LYS A 132 2.10 9.85 2.57
C LYS A 132 1.36 9.44 1.30
N VAL A 133 0.06 9.20 1.42
CA VAL A 133 -0.78 8.87 0.27
C VAL A 133 -0.53 9.93 -0.80
N THR A 134 -0.12 9.48 -1.99
CA THR A 134 0.15 10.39 -3.11
C THR A 134 -1.12 10.48 -3.94
N PRO A 135 -1.84 11.61 -3.91
CA PRO A 135 -3.00 11.80 -4.77
C PRO A 135 -2.53 12.00 -6.22
N CYS A 136 -3.22 11.35 -7.15
CA CYS A 136 -3.02 11.53 -8.59
C CYS A 136 -4.36 11.88 -9.23
N ALA A 137 -4.35 12.63 -10.32
CA ALA A 137 -5.56 13.02 -11.03
C ALA A 137 -6.09 11.91 -11.96
N SER A 138 -5.28 10.89 -12.25
CA SER A 138 -5.64 9.77 -13.14
C SER A 138 -4.78 8.54 -12.86
N LEU A 139 -5.21 7.37 -13.35
CA LEU A 139 -4.41 6.15 -13.31
C LEU A 139 -3.08 6.30 -14.07
N ALA A 140 -3.09 6.95 -15.23
CA ALA A 140 -1.87 7.21 -16.02
C ALA A 140 -0.85 8.05 -15.24
N GLU A 141 -1.30 9.07 -14.50
CA GLU A 141 -0.42 9.84 -13.61
C GLU A 141 0.10 8.98 -12.45
N ALA A 142 -0.76 8.14 -11.86
CA ALA A 142 -0.36 7.24 -10.79
C ALA A 142 0.72 6.24 -11.26
N LEU A 143 0.57 5.68 -12.47
CA LEU A 143 1.56 4.78 -13.07
C LEU A 143 2.87 5.50 -13.41
N ALA A 144 2.80 6.74 -13.87
CA ALA A 144 4.00 7.55 -14.09
C ALA A 144 4.74 7.83 -12.78
N GLU A 145 4.01 8.09 -11.70
CA GLU A 145 4.59 8.31 -10.37
C GLU A 145 5.21 7.05 -9.77
N VAL A 146 4.56 5.90 -9.92
CA VAL A 146 5.16 4.60 -9.57
C VAL A 146 6.42 4.34 -10.39
N SER A 147 6.38 4.61 -11.70
CA SER A 147 7.53 4.45 -12.59
C SER A 147 8.70 5.34 -12.17
N ARG A 148 8.45 6.63 -11.84
CA ARG A 148 9.46 7.53 -11.30
C ARG A 148 10.07 7.00 -10.02
N THR A 149 9.22 6.58 -9.09
CA THR A 149 9.68 6.07 -7.78
C THR A 149 10.58 4.84 -7.93
N ILE A 150 10.21 3.90 -8.80
CA ILE A 150 11.01 2.70 -9.09
C ILE A 150 12.31 3.10 -9.81
N ALA A 151 12.24 4.01 -10.77
CA ALA A 151 13.41 4.47 -11.51
C ALA A 151 14.44 5.17 -10.60
N GLU A 152 13.97 6.00 -9.66
CA GLU A 152 14.84 6.64 -8.65
C GLU A 152 15.52 5.60 -7.74
N ASP A 153 14.82 4.54 -7.34
CA ASP A 153 15.43 3.44 -6.56
C ASP A 153 16.51 2.72 -7.36
N LEU A 154 16.22 2.40 -8.63
CA LEU A 154 17.17 1.75 -9.53
C LEU A 154 18.39 2.60 -9.83
N ALA A 155 18.23 3.92 -10.00
CA ALA A 155 19.32 4.85 -10.21
C ALA A 155 20.22 4.97 -8.98
N LYS A 156 19.63 5.07 -7.78
CA LYS A 156 20.38 5.07 -6.51
C LYS A 156 21.14 3.76 -6.32
N HIS A 157 20.52 2.61 -6.62
CA HIS A 157 21.21 1.33 -6.56
C HIS A 157 22.33 1.24 -7.60
N TYR A 158 22.14 1.78 -8.80
CA TYR A 158 23.19 1.85 -9.81
C TYR A 158 24.42 2.60 -9.30
N GLU A 159 24.22 3.77 -8.68
CA GLU A 159 25.30 4.55 -8.06
C GLU A 159 26.02 3.75 -6.95
N GLN A 160 25.26 3.12 -6.06
CA GLN A 160 25.82 2.26 -5.01
C GLN A 160 26.64 1.09 -5.56
N LEU A 161 26.19 0.46 -6.66
CA LEU A 161 26.93 -0.62 -7.30
C LEU A 161 28.29 -0.12 -7.83
N GLN A 162 28.32 1.07 -8.43
CA GLN A 162 29.56 1.66 -8.92
C GLN A 162 30.52 2.01 -7.78
N GLU A 163 29.99 2.53 -6.68
CA GLU A 163 30.80 3.01 -5.55
C GLU A 163 31.32 1.87 -4.66
N TYR A 164 30.47 0.90 -4.32
CA TYR A 164 30.74 -0.06 -3.24
C TYR A 164 30.93 -1.51 -3.70
N PHE A 165 30.47 -1.86 -4.91
CA PHE A 165 30.38 -3.27 -5.33
C PHE A 165 31.13 -3.58 -6.63
N GLU A 166 32.03 -2.69 -7.10
CA GLU A 166 32.77 -2.84 -8.36
C GLU A 166 31.82 -3.13 -9.55
N GLY A 167 30.61 -2.58 -9.52
CA GLY A 167 29.56 -2.82 -10.52
C GLY A 167 28.89 -4.19 -10.46
N ARG A 168 29.16 -5.03 -9.45
CA ARG A 168 28.57 -6.37 -9.34
C ARG A 168 27.26 -6.35 -8.56
N ASP A 169 26.17 -6.70 -9.23
CA ASP A 169 24.87 -6.90 -8.58
C ASP A 169 24.65 -8.38 -8.23
N TYR A 170 24.43 -8.66 -6.94
CA TYR A 170 24.10 -10.00 -6.44
C TYR A 170 22.60 -10.22 -6.23
N SER A 171 21.79 -9.21 -6.57
CA SER A 171 20.34 -9.27 -6.50
C SER A 171 19.70 -9.25 -7.88
N VAL A 172 18.43 -9.66 -7.93
CA VAL A 172 17.53 -9.43 -9.06
C VAL A 172 16.43 -8.51 -8.57
N ARG A 173 16.07 -7.52 -9.40
CA ARG A 173 14.89 -6.71 -9.18
C ARG A 173 13.81 -7.03 -10.20
N THR A 174 12.59 -7.21 -9.72
CA THR A 174 11.42 -7.47 -10.54
C THR A 174 10.33 -6.45 -10.27
N VAL A 175 9.62 -6.06 -11.32
CA VAL A 175 8.35 -5.33 -11.25
C VAL A 175 7.23 -6.29 -11.63
N SER A 176 6.15 -6.30 -10.86
CA SER A 176 5.01 -7.19 -11.07
C SER A 176 3.72 -6.60 -10.55
N LEU A 177 2.59 -7.24 -10.85
CA LEU A 177 1.34 -6.98 -10.15
C LEU A 177 1.27 -7.80 -8.87
N PHE A 178 0.39 -7.39 -7.96
CA PHE A 178 0.02 -8.21 -6.81
C PHE A 178 -1.46 -8.08 -6.48
N GLY A 179 -1.98 -9.10 -5.80
CA GLY A 179 -3.34 -9.05 -5.28
C GLY A 179 -4.38 -9.09 -6.39
N ARG A 180 -4.11 -9.78 -7.50
CA ARG A 180 -4.94 -9.79 -8.70
C ARG A 180 -5.12 -8.38 -9.29
N GLY A 181 -4.00 -7.70 -9.54
CA GLY A 181 -3.97 -6.38 -10.14
C GLY A 181 -4.27 -5.22 -9.18
N CYS A 182 -4.33 -5.44 -7.86
CA CYS A 182 -4.63 -4.37 -6.92
C CYS A 182 -3.50 -3.33 -6.79
N GLY A 183 -2.32 -3.61 -7.33
CA GLY A 183 -1.20 -2.70 -7.31
C GLY A 183 0.04 -3.23 -8.01
N VAL A 184 1.08 -2.40 -8.04
CA VAL A 184 2.40 -2.72 -8.57
C VAL A 184 3.36 -3.04 -7.43
N LEU A 185 4.24 -4.00 -7.67
CA LEU A 185 5.22 -4.54 -6.75
C LEU A 185 6.61 -4.37 -7.35
N LEU A 186 7.54 -3.75 -6.63
CA LEU A 186 8.97 -3.81 -6.90
C LEU A 186 9.60 -4.72 -5.85
N GLN A 187 10.21 -5.82 -6.26
CA GLN A 187 10.89 -6.75 -5.35
C GLN A 187 12.38 -6.81 -5.64
N ARG A 188 13.18 -6.98 -4.59
CA ARG A 188 14.59 -7.30 -4.65
C ARG A 188 14.80 -8.65 -3.98
N VAL A 189 15.33 -9.60 -4.74
CA VAL A 189 15.61 -10.97 -4.27
C VAL A 189 17.07 -11.34 -4.48
N THR A 190 17.60 -12.27 -3.68
CA THR A 190 18.94 -12.83 -3.89
C THR A 190 18.99 -13.61 -5.21
N ARG A 191 20.11 -13.52 -5.95
CA ARG A 191 20.28 -14.31 -7.20
C ARG A 191 20.36 -15.81 -6.95
N THR A 192 20.91 -16.21 -5.81
CA THR A 192 21.25 -17.62 -5.53
C THR A 192 20.04 -18.42 -5.08
N GLU A 193 19.22 -17.84 -4.19
CA GLU A 193 18.16 -18.56 -3.49
C GLU A 193 16.76 -17.95 -3.72
N GLY A 194 16.68 -16.77 -4.35
CA GLY A 194 15.41 -16.06 -4.54
C GLY A 194 14.83 -15.48 -3.25
N SER A 195 15.60 -15.44 -2.17
CA SER A 195 15.17 -14.92 -0.88
C SER A 195 14.88 -13.43 -0.98
N TRP A 196 13.73 -12.99 -0.46
CA TRP A 196 13.35 -11.57 -0.41
C TRP A 196 14.32 -10.77 0.44
N ILE A 197 14.84 -9.69 -0.12
CA ILE A 197 15.67 -8.69 0.56
C ILE A 197 14.81 -7.46 0.86
N GLU A 198 14.08 -6.99 -0.14
CA GLU A 198 13.28 -5.76 -0.08
C GLU A 198 12.09 -5.85 -1.04
N GLN A 199 11.01 -5.17 -0.69
CA GLN A 199 9.78 -5.10 -1.46
C GLN A 199 9.14 -3.73 -1.26
N HIS A 200 8.94 -2.98 -2.33
CA HIS A 200 8.07 -1.82 -2.38
C HIS A 200 6.78 -2.18 -3.09
N CYS A 201 5.67 -1.78 -2.52
CA CYS A 201 4.36 -2.05 -3.06
C CYS A 201 3.60 -0.73 -3.22
N PHE A 202 2.85 -0.63 -4.30
CA PHE A 202 2.11 0.55 -4.72
C PHE A 202 0.68 0.12 -4.99
N LEU A 203 -0.20 0.30 -4.01
CA LEU A 203 -1.61 -0.01 -4.14
C LEU A 203 -2.35 1.23 -4.65
N PHE A 204 -3.14 1.07 -5.72
CA PHE A 204 -3.96 2.13 -6.29
C PHE A 204 -5.36 2.05 -5.72
N ASP A 205 -5.93 3.17 -5.31
CA ASP A 205 -7.37 3.23 -5.00
C ASP A 205 -8.21 3.79 -6.15
N THR A 206 -9.53 3.74 -5.99
CA THR A 206 -10.52 4.28 -6.93
C THR A 206 -10.38 5.78 -7.19
N ASP A 207 -9.70 6.52 -6.31
CA ASP A 207 -9.40 7.95 -6.50
C ASP A 207 -8.01 8.14 -7.16
N HIS A 208 -7.43 7.07 -7.71
CA HIS A 208 -6.08 7.00 -8.28
C HIS A 208 -4.96 7.34 -7.30
N SER A 209 -5.24 7.33 -6.00
CA SER A 209 -4.22 7.62 -5.00
C SER A 209 -3.32 6.40 -4.78
N ILE A 210 -2.02 6.67 -4.63
CA ILE A 210 -1.02 5.63 -4.40
C ILE A 210 -0.79 5.46 -2.90
N HIS A 211 -1.02 4.25 -2.42
CA HIS A 211 -0.69 3.80 -1.07
C HIS A 211 0.60 2.99 -1.14
N ARG A 212 1.72 3.63 -0.77
CA ARG A 212 3.04 3.01 -0.80
C ARG A 212 3.37 2.30 0.50
N TYR A 213 3.94 1.10 0.39
CA TYR A 213 4.52 0.40 1.52
C TYR A 213 5.79 -0.35 1.18
N THR A 214 6.73 -0.35 2.13
CA THR A 214 8.01 -1.03 2.01
C THR A 214 8.15 -2.11 3.08
N SER A 215 8.54 -3.31 2.66
CA SER A 215 9.00 -4.41 3.51
C SER A 215 10.47 -4.67 3.18
N TYR A 216 11.31 -4.82 4.19
CA TYR A 216 12.72 -5.17 4.03
C TYR A 216 13.10 -6.18 5.12
N ASP A 217 14.01 -7.09 4.79
CA ASP A 217 14.61 -7.96 5.79
C ASP A 217 15.60 -7.13 6.64
N ARG A 218 15.56 -7.30 7.96
CA ARG A 218 16.36 -6.49 8.91
C ARG A 218 17.74 -7.08 9.13
#